data_AF-A0A7D5V1C9-F1
#
_entry.id   AF-A0A7D5V1C9-F1
#
_cell.length_a   1.000
_cell.length_b   1.000
_cell.length_c   1.000
_cell.angle_alpha   90.00
_cell.angle_beta   90.00
_cell.angle_gamma   90.00
#
_symmetry.space_group_name_H-M   'P 1'
#
loop_
_entity.id
_entity.type
_entity.pdbx_description
1 polymer ?
#
loop_
_entity_poly.entity_id
_entity_poly.type
_entity_poly.pdbx_seq_one_letter_code
_entity_poly.pdbx_strand_id
1 'polypeptide(L)'
;MPEIVNRPPASECAGSAGRPNSSGSPTSSRGPRKKFNPEQKYVLNDMWEKYKKLDKQRLKPSFFLYPQAFQKRVVDTCNKRARAYNNLYRCFEEQNEQESRDRAELEAFRQARTAQQAAQRGPEQAAGQAAEQAAEQAPEQAAEEAGGA
;
A
#
# COMPACT_ATOMS: atom_id res chain seq x y z
N MET A 1 33.43 7.04 -28.90
CA MET A 1 33.12 6.95 -27.46
C MET A 1 32.10 8.03 -27.12
N PRO A 2 30.86 7.70 -26.74
CA PRO A 2 30.00 8.66 -26.05
C PRO A 2 29.94 8.34 -24.55
N GLU A 3 30.17 9.37 -23.75
CA GLU A 3 30.11 9.34 -22.28
C GLU A 3 28.68 9.16 -21.79
N ILE A 4 28.47 8.16 -20.93
CA ILE A 4 27.18 7.90 -20.28
C ILE A 4 27.12 8.77 -19.02
N VAL A 5 26.46 9.93 -19.12
CA VAL A 5 26.14 10.76 -17.95
C VAL A 5 24.96 10.12 -17.23
N ASN A 6 25.26 9.35 -16.18
CA ASN A 6 24.27 8.88 -15.20
C ASN A 6 23.76 10.08 -14.38
N ARG A 7 22.60 10.63 -14.76
CA ARG A 7 21.79 11.47 -13.86
C ARG A 7 20.60 10.65 -13.37
N PRO A 8 20.39 10.48 -12.06
CA PRO A 8 19.11 9.98 -11.56
C PRO A 8 18.02 11.06 -11.77
N PRO A 9 16.77 10.69 -12.12
CA PRO A 9 15.71 11.68 -12.17
C PRO A 9 15.35 12.14 -10.74
N ALA A 10 15.34 13.46 -10.57
CA ALA A 10 14.80 14.14 -9.40
C ALA A 10 13.34 13.75 -9.19
N SER A 11 12.99 13.30 -7.98
CA SER A 11 11.59 13.11 -7.58
C SER A 11 10.95 14.47 -7.30
N GLU A 12 10.56 15.16 -8.36
CA GLU A 12 9.68 16.31 -8.25
C GLU A 12 8.25 15.84 -8.47
N CYS A 13 7.41 16.09 -7.46
CA CYS A 13 5.97 15.96 -7.53
C CYS A 13 5.43 16.82 -8.69
N ALA A 14 5.29 16.22 -9.87
CA ALA A 14 4.50 16.71 -11.00
C ALA A 14 3.63 15.52 -11.42
N GLY A 15 2.30 15.57 -11.44
CA GLY A 15 1.48 16.63 -12.03
C GLY A 15 0.74 16.00 -13.21
N SER A 16 -0.47 15.49 -12.94
CA SER A 16 -1.58 15.17 -13.85
C SER A 16 -1.29 14.86 -15.33
N ALA A 17 -1.48 13.61 -15.72
CA ALA A 17 -1.98 13.27 -17.06
C ALA A 17 -2.72 11.91 -17.06
N GLY A 18 -3.91 11.88 -17.65
CA GLY A 18 -4.54 10.64 -18.12
C GLY A 18 -5.80 10.18 -17.39
N ARG A 19 -6.96 10.74 -17.75
CA ARG A 19 -8.24 10.01 -17.63
C ARG A 19 -8.36 9.05 -18.82
N PRO A 20 -8.88 7.84 -18.60
CA PRO A 20 -10.00 7.40 -19.42
C PRO A 20 -11.20 7.03 -18.56
N ASN A 21 -12.39 7.36 -19.09
CA ASN A 21 -13.67 6.96 -18.53
C ASN A 21 -13.78 5.43 -18.46
N SER A 22 -14.15 4.90 -17.30
CA SER A 22 -14.85 3.63 -17.22
C SER A 22 -15.85 3.67 -16.06
N SER A 23 -17.04 3.16 -16.35
CA SER A 23 -18.27 3.24 -15.56
C SER A 23 -18.13 2.72 -14.13
N GLY A 24 -18.33 3.60 -13.14
CA GLY A 24 -18.39 3.23 -11.73
C GLY A 24 -19.84 3.19 -11.24
N SER A 25 -20.35 1.97 -11.02
CA SER A 25 -21.60 1.68 -10.32
C SER A 25 -21.70 2.37 -8.95
N PRO A 26 -22.91 2.68 -8.46
CA PRO A 26 -23.12 3.42 -7.22
C PRO A 26 -23.07 2.47 -6.03
N THR A 27 -21.89 1.93 -5.71
CA THR A 27 -21.68 1.31 -4.40
C THR A 27 -20.95 2.32 -3.54
N SER A 28 -21.69 2.80 -2.53
CA SER A 28 -21.21 3.55 -1.38
C SER A 28 -19.76 3.18 -1.01
N SER A 29 -18.81 4.00 -1.48
CA SER A 29 -17.38 3.83 -1.29
C SER A 29 -16.95 4.29 0.11
N ARG A 30 -17.72 3.90 1.13
CA ARG A 30 -17.20 3.77 2.49
C ARG A 30 -16.51 2.41 2.59
N GLY A 31 -15.40 2.28 1.87
CA GLY A 31 -14.41 1.23 2.13
C GLY A 31 -13.98 1.25 3.61
N PRO A 32 -13.29 0.19 4.08
CA PRO A 32 -12.91 0.05 5.49
C PRO A 32 -12.28 1.35 5.97
N ARG A 33 -12.87 1.97 7.00
CA ARG A 33 -12.47 3.27 7.56
C ARG A 33 -10.95 3.38 7.55
N LYS A 34 -10.40 4.27 6.72
CA LYS A 34 -8.95 4.46 6.51
C LYS A 34 -8.28 4.53 7.89
N LYS A 35 -7.49 3.50 8.23
CA LYS A 35 -6.91 3.38 9.57
C LYS A 35 -5.62 4.20 9.60
N PHE A 36 -5.72 5.44 10.06
CA PHE A 36 -4.52 6.22 10.39
C PHE A 36 -3.72 5.52 11.49
N ASN A 37 -2.40 5.52 11.36
CA ASN A 37 -1.51 5.05 12.40
C ASN A 37 -1.58 6.00 13.64
N PRO A 38 -1.10 5.57 14.81
CA PRO A 38 -1.20 6.38 16.03
C PRO A 38 -0.55 7.76 15.91
N GLU A 39 0.58 7.86 15.21
CA GLU A 39 1.33 9.11 15.02
C GLU A 39 0.57 10.11 14.12
N GLN A 40 0.04 9.65 12.98
CA GLN A 40 -0.80 10.44 12.08
C GLN A 40 -2.03 10.98 12.83
N LYS A 41 -2.68 10.13 13.63
CA LYS A 41 -3.82 10.56 14.48
C LYS A 41 -3.41 11.62 15.48
N TYR A 42 -2.27 11.44 16.14
CA TYR A 42 -1.75 12.41 17.09
C TYR A 42 -1.52 13.77 16.43
N VAL A 43 -0.83 13.81 15.29
CA VAL A 43 -0.54 15.05 14.55
C VAL A 43 -1.82 15.73 14.10
N LEU A 44 -2.77 14.97 13.52
CA LEU A 44 -4.06 15.51 13.11
C LEU A 44 -4.83 16.09 14.31
N ASN A 45 -4.89 15.35 15.42
CA ASN A 45 -5.59 15.82 16.61
C ASN A 45 -4.94 17.07 17.22
N ASP A 46 -3.61 17.12 17.32
CA ASP A 46 -2.90 18.30 17.84
C ASP A 46 -3.18 19.55 16.98
N MET A 47 -3.13 19.41 15.65
CA MET A 47 -3.48 20.50 14.73
C MET A 47 -4.94 20.93 14.87
N TRP A 48 -5.85 19.96 14.98
CA TRP A 48 -7.27 20.22 15.13
C TRP A 48 -7.60 20.94 16.45
N GLU A 49 -6.99 20.53 17.55
CA GLU A 49 -7.14 21.18 18.84
C GLU A 49 -6.59 22.61 18.83
N LYS A 50 -5.45 22.84 18.17
CA LYS A 50 -4.89 24.17 17.95
C LYS A 50 -5.81 25.06 17.11
N TYR A 51 -6.49 24.50 16.11
CA TYR A 51 -7.51 25.20 15.34
C TYR A 51 -8.72 25.53 16.21
N LYS A 52 -9.33 24.52 16.87
CA LYS A 52 -10.50 24.69 17.74
C LYS A 52 -10.29 25.74 18.82
N LYS A 53 -9.12 25.75 19.46
CA LYS A 53 -8.79 26.76 20.49
C LYS A 53 -8.81 28.17 19.92
N LEU A 54 -8.22 28.39 18.74
CA LEU A 54 -8.24 29.71 18.10
C LEU A 54 -9.63 30.10 17.58
N ASP A 55 -10.34 29.16 16.97
CA ASP A 55 -11.68 29.40 16.44
C ASP A 55 -12.66 29.77 17.57
N LYS A 56 -12.58 29.08 18.72
CA LYS A 56 -13.33 29.46 19.93
C LYS A 56 -13.04 30.88 20.40
N GLN A 57 -11.78 31.33 20.34
CA GLN A 57 -11.44 32.72 20.72
C GLN A 57 -12.00 33.73 19.71
N ARG A 58 -11.95 33.40 18.42
CA ARG A 58 -12.52 34.20 17.32
C ARG A 58 -14.04 34.37 17.44
N LEU A 59 -14.74 33.34 17.93
CA LEU A 59 -16.20 33.35 18.08
C LEU A 59 -16.69 34.12 19.32
N LYS A 60 -15.80 34.55 20.22
CA LYS A 60 -16.21 35.32 21.40
C LYS A 60 -16.68 36.71 21.00
N PRO A 61 -17.76 37.24 21.60
CA PRO A 61 -18.19 38.62 21.37
C PRO A 61 -17.09 39.65 21.67
N SER A 62 -16.25 39.39 22.68
CA SER A 62 -15.12 40.25 23.04
C SER A 62 -14.04 40.35 21.96
N PHE A 63 -14.01 39.43 20.99
CA PHE A 63 -13.04 39.44 19.91
C PHE A 63 -13.19 40.68 19.01
N PHE A 64 -14.43 41.13 18.82
CA PHE A 64 -14.73 42.30 18.01
C PHE A 64 -14.28 43.63 18.65
N LEU A 65 -13.89 43.60 19.92
CA LEU A 65 -13.34 44.76 20.64
C LEU A 65 -11.85 44.99 20.35
N TYR A 66 -11.14 44.00 19.80
CA TYR A 66 -9.73 44.16 19.44
C TYR A 66 -9.55 45.01 18.18
N PRO A 67 -8.38 45.63 17.97
CA PRO A 67 -8.08 46.32 16.71
C PRO A 67 -8.27 45.41 15.48
N GLN A 68 -8.78 45.97 14.38
CA GLN A 68 -9.10 45.23 13.15
C GLN A 68 -7.90 44.44 12.59
N ALA A 69 -6.68 45.01 12.68
CA ALA A 69 -5.45 44.34 12.23
C ALA A 69 -5.18 43.04 13.01
N PHE A 70 -5.44 43.04 14.32
CA PHE A 70 -5.33 41.85 15.16
C PHE A 70 -6.41 40.83 14.80
N GLN A 71 -7.66 41.28 14.64
CA GLN A 71 -8.76 40.40 14.26
C GLN A 71 -8.46 39.68 12.93
N LYS A 72 -8.00 40.42 11.92
CA LYS A 72 -7.59 39.88 10.62
C LYS A 72 -6.48 38.83 10.78
N ARG A 73 -5.43 39.13 11.54
CA ARG A 73 -4.33 38.18 11.78
C ARG A 73 -4.80 36.87 12.41
N VAL A 74 -5.73 36.93 13.36
CA VAL A 74 -6.30 35.73 13.99
C VAL A 74 -7.16 34.94 13.01
N VAL A 75 -8.01 35.61 12.22
CA VAL A 75 -8.82 34.98 11.17
C VAL A 75 -7.92 34.28 10.13
N ASP A 76 -6.90 34.97 9.64
CA ASP A 76 -5.94 34.44 8.67
C ASP A 76 -5.20 33.23 9.24
N THR A 77 -4.83 33.27 10.52
CA THR A 77 -4.19 32.14 11.21
C THR A 77 -5.13 30.94 11.33
N CYS A 78 -6.41 31.17 11.66
CA CYS A 78 -7.41 30.10 11.70
C CYS A 78 -7.58 29.44 10.34
N ASN A 79 -7.73 30.27 9.29
CA ASN A 79 -7.88 29.80 7.91
C ASN A 79 -6.65 29.00 7.45
N LYS A 80 -5.44 29.49 7.76
CA LYS A 80 -4.19 28.80 7.44
C LYS A 80 -4.13 27.43 8.14
N ARG A 81 -4.49 27.35 9.42
CA ARG A 81 -4.50 26.07 10.17
C ARG A 81 -5.54 25.10 9.63
N ALA A 82 -6.74 25.56 9.29
CA ALA A 82 -7.79 24.73 8.70
C ALA A 82 -7.34 24.14 7.35
N ARG A 83 -6.74 24.96 6.47
CA ARG A 83 -6.17 24.48 5.20
C ARG A 83 -5.05 23.48 5.42
N ALA A 84 -4.13 23.77 6.33
CA ALA A 84 -3.02 22.88 6.63
C ALA A 84 -3.50 21.53 7.17
N TYR A 85 -4.48 21.51 8.07
CA TYR A 85 -5.09 20.28 8.58
C TYR A 85 -5.71 19.45 7.45
N ASN A 86 -6.53 20.07 6.59
CA ASN A 86 -7.16 19.37 5.47
C ASN A 86 -6.15 18.80 4.48
N ASN A 87 -5.09 19.54 4.18
CA ASN A 87 -4.01 19.05 3.31
C ASN A 87 -3.31 17.84 3.95
N LEU A 88 -2.94 17.94 5.23
CA LEU A 88 -2.25 16.87 5.93
C LEU A 88 -3.10 15.60 6.03
N TYR A 89 -4.40 15.78 6.32
CA TYR A 89 -5.39 14.72 6.34
C TYR A 89 -5.44 13.99 5.00
N ARG A 90 -5.55 14.74 3.89
CA ARG A 90 -5.54 14.17 2.54
C ARG A 90 -4.24 13.43 2.22
N CYS A 91 -3.08 14.01 2.54
CA CYS A 91 -1.80 13.35 2.30
C CYS A 91 -1.70 12.03 3.06
N PHE A 92 -2.13 11.99 4.32
CA PHE A 92 -2.15 10.74 5.09
C PHE A 92 -3.15 9.73 4.55
N GLU A 93 -4.30 10.16 4.05
CA GLU A 93 -5.23 9.26 3.37
C GLU A 93 -4.60 8.64 2.12
N GLU A 94 -4.00 9.47 1.26
CA GLU A 94 -3.36 9.03 0.02
C GLU A 94 -2.17 8.08 0.29
N GLN A 95 -1.33 8.40 1.29
CA GLN A 95 -0.24 7.52 1.72
C GLN A 95 -0.72 6.18 2.26
N ASN A 96 -1.72 6.18 3.13
CA ASN A 96 -2.24 4.93 3.71
C ASN A 96 -2.91 4.05 2.65
N GLU A 97 -3.55 4.66 1.66
CA GLU A 97 -4.14 3.95 0.53
C GLU A 97 -3.07 3.35 -0.38
N GLN A 98 -1.98 4.09 -0.62
CA GLN A 98 -0.83 3.59 -1.37
C GLN A 98 -0.14 2.43 -0.63
N GLU A 99 0.17 2.59 0.66
CA GLU A 99 0.77 1.51 1.46
C GLU A 99 -0.09 0.25 1.47
N SER A 100 -1.42 0.41 1.50
CA SER A 100 -2.34 -0.73 1.43
C SER A 100 -2.26 -1.46 0.10
N ARG A 101 -2.09 -0.73 -1.02
CA ARG A 101 -1.91 -1.33 -2.34
C ARG A 101 -0.58 -2.05 -2.44
N ASP A 102 0.50 -1.40 -2.03
CA ASP A 102 1.85 -1.97 -2.09
C ASP A 102 1.96 -3.26 -1.26
N ARG A 103 1.31 -3.30 -0.09
CA ARG A 103 1.24 -4.51 0.74
C ARG A 103 0.46 -5.64 0.06
N ALA A 104 -0.68 -5.33 -0.55
CA ALA A 104 -1.49 -6.32 -1.26
C ALA A 104 -0.76 -6.89 -2.48
N GLU A 105 -0.05 -6.03 -3.23
CA GLU A 105 0.78 -6.45 -4.36
C GLU A 105 1.93 -7.35 -3.90
N LEU A 106 2.65 -6.95 -2.86
CA LEU A 106 3.73 -7.76 -2.29
C LEU A 106 3.23 -9.12 -1.79
N GLU A 107 2.04 -9.15 -1.17
CA GLU A 107 1.41 -10.39 -0.73
C GLU A 107 1.02 -11.29 -1.92
N ALA A 108 0.44 -10.72 -2.97
CA ALA A 108 0.12 -11.44 -4.20
C ALA A 108 1.38 -12.05 -4.84
N PHE A 109 2.50 -11.31 -4.88
CA PHE A 109 3.78 -11.83 -5.34
C PHE A 109 4.28 -13.01 -4.50
N ARG A 110 4.15 -12.93 -3.16
CA ARG A 110 4.53 -14.03 -2.26
C ARG A 110 3.69 -15.27 -2.51
N GLN A 111 2.37 -15.10 -2.62
CA GLN A 111 1.44 -16.20 -2.89
C GLN A 111 1.71 -16.85 -4.26
N ALA A 112 1.95 -16.06 -5.31
CA ALA A 112 2.31 -16.57 -6.63
C ALA A 112 3.61 -17.39 -6.60
N ARG A 113 4.64 -16.91 -5.88
CA ARG A 113 5.90 -17.65 -5.71
C ARG A 113 5.69 -18.96 -4.95
N THR A 114 4.89 -18.96 -3.88
CA THR A 114 4.56 -20.18 -3.13
C THR A 114 3.79 -21.17 -4.00
N ALA A 115 2.81 -20.70 -4.79
CA ALA A 115 2.07 -21.54 -5.73
C ALA A 115 2.99 -22.16 -6.80
N GLN A 116 3.95 -21.39 -7.32
CA GLN A 116 4.94 -21.89 -8.28
C GLN A 116 5.84 -22.97 -7.66
N GLN A 117 6.31 -22.79 -6.41
CA GLN A 117 7.10 -23.80 -5.71
C GLN A 117 6.28 -25.08 -5.43
N ALA A 118 5.00 -24.94 -5.05
CA ALA A 118 4.11 -26.07 -4.86
C ALA A 118 3.87 -26.83 -6.19
N ALA A 119 3.68 -26.11 -7.29
CA ALA A 119 3.50 -26.68 -8.62
C ALA A 119 4.77 -27.38 -9.16
N GLN A 120 5.97 -27.04 -8.68
CA GLN A 120 7.21 -27.75 -9.04
C GLN A 120 7.45 -29.02 -8.21
N ARG A 121 6.95 -29.08 -6.97
CA ARG A 121 6.99 -30.31 -6.16
C ARG A 121 5.99 -31.38 -6.60
N GLY A 122 4.84 -30.97 -7.13
CA GLY A 122 3.84 -31.89 -7.70
C GLY A 122 4.39 -32.87 -8.75
N PRO A 123 5.14 -32.42 -9.78
CA PRO A 123 5.73 -33.30 -10.77
C PRO A 123 6.93 -34.09 -10.26
N GLU A 124 7.73 -33.57 -9.31
CA GLU A 124 8.85 -34.32 -8.74
C GLU A 124 8.39 -35.49 -7.84
N GLN A 125 7.33 -35.30 -7.04
CA GLN A 125 6.75 -36.41 -6.27
C GLN A 125 6.03 -37.42 -7.17
N ALA A 126 5.37 -36.98 -8.24
CA ALA A 126 4.76 -37.88 -9.23
C ALA A 126 5.82 -38.66 -10.03
N ALA A 127 6.95 -38.04 -10.36
CA ALA A 127 8.07 -38.73 -11.02
C ALA A 127 8.78 -39.71 -10.08
N GLY A 128 8.92 -39.37 -8.79
CA GLY A 128 9.46 -40.27 -7.77
C GLY A 128 8.57 -41.51 -7.55
N GLN A 129 7.24 -41.31 -7.47
CA GLN A 129 6.29 -42.42 -7.32
C GLN A 129 6.17 -43.28 -8.60
N ALA A 130 6.29 -42.68 -9.79
CA ALA A 130 6.34 -43.43 -11.05
C ALA A 130 7.65 -44.21 -11.22
N ALA A 131 8.77 -43.69 -10.71
CA ALA A 131 10.06 -44.38 -10.70
C ALA A 131 10.09 -45.54 -9.68
N GLU A 132 9.47 -45.39 -8.51
CA GLU A 132 9.30 -46.49 -7.54
C GLU A 132 8.39 -47.59 -8.11
N GLN A 133 7.28 -47.26 -8.77
CA GLN A 133 6.43 -48.26 -9.41
C GLN A 133 7.09 -48.95 -10.62
N ALA A 134 7.98 -48.26 -11.34
CA ALA A 134 8.77 -48.87 -12.42
C ALA A 134 9.89 -49.78 -11.90
N ALA A 135 10.43 -49.51 -10.70
CA ALA A 135 11.42 -50.38 -10.05
C ALA A 135 10.79 -51.64 -9.43
N GLU A 136 9.52 -51.57 -8.99
CA GLU A 136 8.79 -52.70 -8.41
C GLU A 136 8.19 -53.67 -9.46
N GLN A 137 8.16 -53.28 -10.75
CA GLN A 137 7.70 -54.13 -11.86
C GLN A 137 8.81 -54.81 -12.66
N ALA A 138 10.09 -54.72 -12.26
CA ALA A 138 11.14 -55.55 -12.86
C ALA A 138 11.03 -56.98 -12.31
N PRO A 139 10.54 -57.97 -13.08
CA PRO A 139 10.51 -59.34 -12.61
C PRO A 139 11.91 -59.94 -12.72
N GLU A 140 12.27 -60.71 -11.71
CA GLU A 140 13.31 -61.72 -11.73
C GLU A 140 13.25 -62.55 -13.03
N GLN A 141 14.10 -62.26 -14.01
CA GLN A 141 14.45 -63.19 -15.08
C GLN A 141 15.95 -63.07 -15.39
N ALA A 142 16.77 -63.53 -14.46
CA ALA A 142 18.17 -63.84 -14.71
C ALA A 142 18.73 -64.75 -13.60
N ALA A 143 18.11 -65.91 -13.38
CA ALA A 143 18.65 -66.90 -12.44
C ALA A 143 18.25 -68.34 -12.76
N GLU A 144 18.30 -68.79 -14.03
CA GLU A 144 18.37 -70.23 -14.31
C GLU A 144 18.88 -70.51 -15.74
N GLU A 145 20.21 -70.50 -15.95
CA GLU A 145 20.83 -71.34 -16.98
C GLU A 145 22.35 -71.44 -16.73
N ALA A 146 22.71 -72.21 -15.70
CA ALA A 146 24.07 -72.75 -15.53
C ALA A 146 23.99 -74.06 -14.76
N GLY A 147 23.69 -75.16 -15.45
CA GLY A 147 23.82 -76.49 -14.88
C GLY A 147 23.14 -77.61 -15.65
N GLY A 148 23.89 -78.26 -16.55
CA GLY A 148 23.68 -79.68 -16.85
C GLY A 148 23.43 -80.05 -18.31
N ALA A 149 24.50 -80.36 -19.03
CA ALA A 149 24.77 -81.67 -19.64
C ALA A 149 26.10 -81.62 -20.42
#